data_AF-A0A368BIJ4-F1
#
_entry.id   AF-A0A368BIJ4-F1
#
_cell.length_a   1.000
_cell.length_b   1.000
_cell.length_c   1.000
_cell.angle_alpha   90.00
_cell.angle_beta   90.00
_cell.angle_gamma   90.00
#
_symmetry.space_group_name_H-M   'P 1'
#
loop_
_entity.id
_entity.type
_entity.pdbx_description
1 polymer ?
#
loop_
_entity_poly.entity_id
_entity_poly.type
_entity_poly.pdbx_seq_one_letter_code
_entity_poly.pdbx_strand_id
1 'polypeptide(L)'
;MSALLSGVLAHAAERPNILWIYAEDTSPWMGCYGDAINSEATPHIDSIARSGVLFTRAYVPAPVCSATRSAMIVGQNAIRFGGHEHRSSRGGPKIQLPNTYQLLPSLLQAKGYTTFNHGKTDYNFVWDSNAYNYNAKSKTDFADLVSRQPFFGQIQTKGGKNNTS
;
A
#
# COMPACT_ATOMS: atom_id res chain seq x y z
N MET A 1 12.18 21.91 -40.80
CA MET A 1 10.93 21.46 -40.15
C MET A 1 11.22 21.27 -38.67
N SER A 2 10.79 22.19 -37.81
CA SER A 2 10.97 22.11 -36.36
C SER A 2 9.72 21.47 -35.77
N ALA A 3 9.82 20.24 -35.28
CA ALA A 3 8.73 19.59 -34.56
C ALA A 3 8.71 20.11 -33.12
N LEU A 4 7.69 20.90 -32.78
CA LEU A 4 7.38 21.25 -31.39
C LEU A 4 6.86 19.98 -30.70
N LEU A 5 7.65 19.40 -29.79
CA LEU A 5 7.13 18.44 -28.82
C LEU A 5 6.24 19.21 -27.85
N SER A 6 4.91 19.12 -28.02
CA SER A 6 3.97 19.47 -26.97
C SER A 6 4.10 18.45 -25.84
N GLY A 7 4.84 18.80 -24.80
CA GLY A 7 4.82 18.07 -23.54
C GLY A 7 3.41 18.15 -22.94
N VAL A 8 2.73 17.01 -22.82
CA VAL A 8 1.47 16.93 -22.10
C VAL A 8 1.79 17.09 -20.61
N LEU A 9 1.55 18.29 -20.08
CA LEU A 9 1.50 18.49 -18.63
C LEU A 9 0.25 17.75 -18.11
N ALA A 10 0.44 16.53 -17.61
CA ALA A 10 -0.62 15.81 -16.93
C ALA A 10 -0.98 16.58 -15.65
N HIS A 11 -2.11 17.31 -15.68
CA HIS A 11 -2.65 17.91 -14.48
C HIS A 11 -3.26 16.80 -13.62
N ALA A 12 -2.66 16.53 -12.46
CA ALA A 12 -3.25 15.60 -11.50
C ALA A 12 -4.66 16.10 -11.13
N ALA A 13 -5.64 15.19 -11.13
CA ALA A 13 -6.97 15.53 -10.63
C ALA A 13 -6.86 16.08 -9.19
N GLU A 14 -7.65 17.08 -8.84
CA GLU A 14 -7.61 17.70 -7.49
C GLU A 14 -7.78 16.66 -6.37
N ARG A 15 -8.51 15.58 -6.65
CA ARG A 15 -8.75 14.46 -5.74
C ARG A 15 -8.50 13.14 -6.49
N PRO A 16 -7.24 12.70 -6.61
CA PRO A 16 -6.92 11.51 -7.38
C PRO A 16 -7.38 10.24 -6.65
N ASN A 17 -7.58 9.16 -7.41
CA ASN A 17 -7.64 7.82 -6.83
C ASN A 17 -6.25 7.38 -6.38
N ILE A 18 -6.15 6.82 -5.18
CA ILE A 18 -4.89 6.40 -4.58
C ILE A 18 -4.93 4.89 -4.41
N LEU A 19 -3.96 4.18 -5.01
CA LEU A 19 -3.86 2.73 -4.90
C LEU A 19 -2.48 2.36 -4.34
N TRP A 20 -2.47 1.64 -3.22
CA TRP A 20 -1.28 1.04 -2.64
C TRP A 20 -1.25 -0.44 -2.98
N ILE A 21 -0.20 -0.88 -3.67
CA ILE A 21 0.05 -2.29 -3.96
C ILE A 21 1.20 -2.75 -3.08
N TYR A 22 0.91 -3.70 -2.19
CA TYR A 22 1.88 -4.30 -1.31
C TYR A 22 2.38 -5.61 -1.92
N ALA A 23 3.65 -5.61 -2.32
CA ALA A 23 4.38 -6.82 -2.64
C ALA A 23 4.84 -7.50 -1.33
N GLU A 24 4.26 -8.67 -1.03
CA GLU A 24 4.57 -9.42 0.19
C GLU A 24 5.95 -10.09 0.09
N ASP A 25 6.73 -10.04 1.18
CA ASP A 25 8.00 -10.76 1.35
C ASP A 25 8.97 -10.61 0.16
N THR A 26 9.03 -9.41 -0.41
CA THR A 26 9.73 -9.14 -1.67
C THR A 26 10.93 -8.21 -1.45
N SER A 27 12.10 -8.64 -1.93
CA SER A 27 13.29 -7.79 -2.12
C SER A 27 13.26 -7.11 -3.50
N PRO A 28 14.14 -6.15 -3.82
CA PRO A 28 14.17 -5.49 -5.14
C PRO A 28 14.65 -6.40 -6.29
N TRP A 29 14.12 -7.62 -6.38
CA TRP A 29 14.36 -8.61 -7.42
C TRP A 29 13.44 -8.36 -8.62
N MET A 30 13.53 -7.18 -9.22
CA MET A 30 12.79 -6.80 -10.42
C MET A 30 13.73 -6.22 -11.47
N GLY A 31 13.35 -6.36 -12.74
CA GLY A 31 14.14 -5.83 -13.86
C GLY A 31 14.42 -4.34 -13.73
N CYS A 32 13.46 -3.54 -13.28
CA CYS A 32 13.63 -2.10 -13.06
C CYS A 32 14.67 -1.74 -11.99
N TYR A 33 15.03 -2.66 -11.10
CA TYR A 33 16.11 -2.49 -10.12
C TYR A 33 17.45 -3.09 -10.59
N GLY A 34 17.54 -3.56 -11.84
CA GLY A 34 18.76 -4.13 -12.41
C GLY A 34 19.01 -5.59 -12.02
N ASP A 35 17.99 -6.31 -11.55
CA ASP A 35 18.12 -7.74 -11.28
C ASP A 35 18.23 -8.53 -12.59
N ALA A 36 19.41 -9.11 -12.84
CA ALA A 36 19.69 -9.79 -14.10
C ALA A 36 18.81 -11.04 -14.31
N ILE A 37 18.48 -11.74 -13.23
CA ILE A 37 17.67 -12.98 -13.28
C ILE A 37 16.23 -12.65 -13.67
N ASN A 38 15.68 -11.55 -13.15
CA ASN A 38 14.29 -11.13 -13.35
C ASN A 38 14.12 -10.04 -14.42
N SER A 39 15.14 -9.79 -15.25
CA SER A 39 15.17 -8.71 -16.26
C SER A 39 13.95 -8.66 -17.18
N GLU A 40 13.38 -9.82 -17.54
CA GLU A 40 12.19 -9.94 -18.40
C GLU A 40 10.98 -10.53 -17.66
N ALA A 41 11.09 -10.77 -16.34
CA ALA A 41 10.07 -11.46 -15.56
C ALA A 41 9.03 -10.52 -14.93
N THR A 42 9.29 -9.21 -14.93
CA THR A 42 8.46 -8.20 -14.24
C THR A 42 7.90 -7.10 -15.16
N PRO A 43 7.45 -7.40 -16.41
CA PRO A 43 7.23 -6.39 -17.45
C PRO A 43 6.21 -5.30 -17.05
N HIS A 44 5.20 -5.65 -16.24
CA HIS A 44 4.22 -4.69 -15.74
C HIS A 44 4.77 -3.76 -14.66
N ILE A 45 5.57 -4.27 -13.73
CA ILE A 45 6.23 -3.44 -12.70
C ILE A 45 7.26 -2.54 -13.36
N ASP A 46 8.01 -3.08 -14.33
CA ASP A 46 9.01 -2.33 -15.08
C ASP A 46 8.36 -1.22 -15.90
N SER A 47 7.17 -1.48 -16.47
CA SER A 47 6.39 -0.45 -17.15
C SER A 47 5.95 0.67 -16.21
N ILE A 48 5.53 0.35 -14.97
CA ILE A 48 5.16 1.37 -13.96
C ILE A 48 6.39 2.19 -13.56
N ALA A 49 7.54 1.55 -13.38
CA ALA A 49 8.78 2.23 -13.04
C ALA A 49 9.22 3.19 -14.17
N ARG A 50 9.09 2.77 -15.44
CA ARG A 50 9.42 3.60 -16.62
C ARG A 50 8.47 4.79 -16.80
N SER A 51 7.19 4.64 -16.47
CA SER A 51 6.18 5.69 -16.62
C SER A 51 5.99 6.57 -15.39
N GLY A 52 6.65 6.22 -14.29
CA GLY A 52 6.52 6.89 -13.00
C GLY A 52 7.88 7.24 -12.38
N VAL A 53 7.95 7.08 -11.06
CA VAL A 53 9.17 7.35 -10.28
C VAL A 53 9.65 6.05 -9.66
N LEU A 54 10.91 5.69 -9.94
CA LEU A 54 11.61 4.58 -9.31
C LEU A 54 12.46 5.10 -8.13
N PHE A 55 12.16 4.66 -6.92
CA PHE A 55 12.95 5.01 -5.74
C PHE A 55 14.10 4.01 -5.55
N THR A 56 15.33 4.45 -5.78
CA THR A 56 16.53 3.62 -5.55
C THR A 56 16.93 3.54 -4.06
N ARG A 57 16.28 4.33 -3.21
CA ARG A 57 16.51 4.40 -1.75
C ARG A 57 15.17 4.47 -1.01
N ALA A 58 14.46 3.36 -0.98
CA ALA A 58 13.22 3.19 -0.22
C ALA A 58 13.44 2.22 0.95
N TYR A 59 12.99 2.60 2.15
CA TYR A 59 13.18 1.81 3.36
C TYR A 59 11.84 1.51 4.02
N VAL A 60 11.70 0.29 4.53
CA VAL A 60 10.55 -0.10 5.36
C VAL A 60 10.80 0.31 6.82
N PRO A 61 9.76 0.71 7.58
CA PRO A 61 9.91 1.14 8.96
C PRO A 61 10.27 -0.01 9.93
N ALA A 62 10.10 -1.26 9.53
CA ALA A 62 10.52 -2.45 10.27
C ALA A 62 10.76 -3.66 9.33
N PRO A 63 11.58 -4.65 9.72
CA PRO A 63 11.84 -5.84 8.91
C PRO A 63 10.74 -6.92 9.03
N VAL A 64 9.59 -6.62 9.65
CA VAL A 64 8.49 -7.58 9.87
C VAL A 64 7.14 -6.98 9.51
N CYS A 65 6.25 -7.81 8.95
CA CYS A 65 5.06 -7.33 8.26
C CYS A 65 4.08 -6.57 9.15
N SER A 66 3.73 -7.06 10.33
CA SER A 66 2.74 -6.40 11.19
C SER A 66 3.21 -5.06 11.75
N ALA A 67 4.49 -4.94 12.13
CA ALA A 67 5.06 -3.66 12.56
C ALA A 67 5.10 -2.66 11.40
N THR A 68 5.50 -3.10 10.20
CA THR A 68 5.53 -2.24 9.00
C THR A 68 4.15 -1.75 8.60
N ARG A 69 3.17 -2.65 8.54
CA ARG A 69 1.78 -2.31 8.22
C ARG A 69 1.20 -1.32 9.22
N SER A 70 1.47 -1.54 10.51
CA SER A 70 1.03 -0.65 11.58
C SER A 70 1.65 0.75 11.45
N ALA A 71 2.96 0.82 11.23
CA ALA A 71 3.65 2.11 11.08
C ALA A 71 3.17 2.87 9.84
N MET A 72 3.00 2.18 8.72
CA MET A 72 2.53 2.79 7.46
C MET A 72 1.09 3.30 7.56
N ILE A 73 0.17 2.52 8.14
CA ILE A 73 -1.24 2.92 8.18
C ILE A 73 -1.52 4.05 9.17
N VAL A 74 -0.73 4.15 10.24
CA VAL A 74 -0.79 5.24 11.23
C VAL A 74 0.02 6.46 10.78
N GLY A 75 1.02 6.28 9.92
CA GLY A 75 1.96 7.35 9.55
C GLY A 75 2.93 7.69 10.69
N GLN A 76 3.29 6.71 11.52
CA GLN A 76 4.15 6.92 12.70
C GLN A 76 5.04 5.70 12.97
N ASN A 77 6.22 5.92 13.56
CA ASN A 77 7.07 4.84 14.03
C ASN A 77 6.32 3.97 15.06
N ALA A 78 6.30 2.65 14.83
CA ALA A 78 5.56 1.69 15.65
C ALA A 78 5.98 1.64 17.13
N ILE A 79 7.20 2.06 17.45
CA ILE A 79 7.69 2.18 18.82
C ILE A 79 6.82 3.16 19.62
N ARG A 80 6.37 4.27 18.99
CA ARG A 80 5.60 5.33 19.68
C ARG A 80 4.22 4.89 20.19
N PHE A 81 3.72 3.74 19.72
CA PHE A 81 2.45 3.18 20.17
C PHE A 81 2.57 1.70 20.56
N GLY A 82 3.78 1.20 20.81
CA GLY A 82 4.02 -0.17 21.28
C GLY A 82 3.82 -1.27 20.22
N GLY A 83 3.59 -0.92 18.96
CA GLY A 83 3.33 -1.87 17.87
C GLY A 83 4.58 -2.38 17.15
N HIS A 84 5.76 -2.33 17.77
CA HIS A 84 7.06 -2.62 17.12
C HIS A 84 7.39 -4.12 17.05
N GLU A 85 6.86 -4.93 17.95
CA GLU A 85 7.07 -6.39 17.95
C GLU A 85 6.14 -7.12 16.99
N HIS A 86 6.62 -8.18 16.35
CA HIS A 86 5.83 -8.91 15.36
C HIS A 86 4.62 -9.59 16.01
N ARG A 87 3.41 -9.13 15.64
CA ARG A 87 2.11 -9.71 16.05
C ARG A 87 1.86 -9.57 17.56
N SER A 88 2.39 -8.51 18.15
CA SER A 88 2.31 -8.24 19.59
C SER A 88 0.90 -8.14 20.16
N SER A 89 -0.11 -7.83 19.34
CA SER A 89 -1.52 -7.72 19.77
C SER A 89 -2.38 -8.97 19.47
N ARG A 90 -1.78 -10.10 19.06
CA ARG A 90 -2.55 -11.34 18.75
C ARG A 90 -2.93 -12.15 19.99
N GLY A 91 -2.01 -12.39 20.92
CA GLY A 91 -2.25 -13.23 22.12
C GLY A 91 -2.30 -12.46 23.45
N GLY A 92 -1.38 -11.51 23.67
CA GLY A 92 -1.22 -10.74 24.91
C GLY A 92 -2.19 -9.54 25.07
N PRO A 93 -1.93 -8.60 25.99
CA PRO A 93 -2.78 -7.42 26.15
C PRO A 93 -2.90 -6.69 24.83
N LYS A 94 -4.14 -6.35 24.48
CA LYS A 94 -4.45 -5.69 23.22
C LYS A 94 -3.85 -4.29 23.22
N ILE A 95 -3.08 -3.97 22.18
CA ILE A 95 -2.53 -2.62 22.02
C ILE A 95 -3.65 -1.72 21.54
N GLN A 96 -3.93 -0.68 22.31
CA GLN A 96 -4.86 0.38 21.94
C GLN A 96 -4.07 1.55 21.36
N LEU A 97 -4.50 2.05 20.21
CA LEU A 97 -3.87 3.21 19.62
C LEU A 97 -4.28 4.46 20.43
N PRO A 98 -3.34 5.33 20.86
CA PRO A 98 -3.69 6.60 21.47
C PRO A 98 -4.65 7.42 20.60
N ASN A 99 -5.64 8.07 21.21
CA ASN A 99 -6.68 8.85 20.51
C ASN A 99 -6.13 10.01 19.65
N THR A 100 -4.85 10.38 19.83
CA THR A 100 -4.15 11.37 19.01
C THR A 100 -3.81 10.87 17.61
N TYR A 101 -3.82 9.56 17.38
CA TYR A 101 -3.54 8.97 16.08
C TYR A 101 -4.82 8.59 15.36
N GLN A 102 -4.82 8.79 14.05
CA GLN A 102 -5.89 8.36 13.16
C GLN A 102 -5.29 7.54 12.03
N LEU A 103 -6.03 6.54 11.58
CA LEU A 103 -5.59 5.73 10.45
C LEU A 103 -5.75 6.54 9.15
N LEU A 104 -4.78 6.43 8.26
CA LEU A 104 -4.83 7.06 6.94
C LEU A 104 -6.17 6.85 6.21
N PRO A 105 -6.76 5.63 6.13
CA PRO A 105 -8.02 5.46 5.44
C PRO A 105 -9.19 6.17 6.17
N SER A 106 -9.19 6.24 7.50
CA SER A 106 -10.19 7.05 8.24
C SER A 106 -10.07 8.54 7.91
N LEU A 107 -8.84 9.06 7.82
CA LEU A 107 -8.59 10.45 7.40
C LEU A 107 -9.10 10.71 5.98
N LEU A 108 -8.85 9.79 5.04
CA LEU A 108 -9.30 9.92 3.65
C LEU A 108 -10.83 9.79 3.54
N GLN A 109 -11.46 8.89 4.31
CA GLN A 109 -12.91 8.80 4.40
C GLN A 109 -13.55 10.10 4.88
N ALA A 110 -12.99 10.73 5.91
CA ALA A 110 -13.46 12.04 6.39
C ALA A 110 -13.35 13.14 5.31
N LYS A 111 -12.52 12.91 4.29
CA LYS A 111 -12.39 13.76 3.10
C LYS A 111 -13.22 13.26 1.91
N GLY A 112 -14.13 12.30 2.12
CA GLY A 112 -15.06 11.80 1.10
C GLY A 112 -14.45 10.79 0.14
N TYR A 113 -13.42 10.05 0.56
CA TYR A 113 -12.89 8.93 -0.22
C TYR A 113 -13.63 7.63 0.13
N THR A 114 -13.90 6.80 -0.88
CA THR A 114 -14.16 5.37 -0.67
C THR A 114 -12.87 4.70 -0.24
N THR A 115 -12.90 3.80 0.74
CA THR A 115 -11.70 3.13 1.24
C THR A 115 -11.87 1.63 1.33
N PHE A 116 -10.86 0.89 0.89
CA PHE A 116 -10.89 -0.57 0.92
C PHE A 116 -9.49 -1.14 1.14
N ASN A 117 -9.45 -2.36 1.69
CA ASN A 117 -8.26 -3.18 1.73
C ASN A 117 -8.60 -4.60 1.28
N HIS A 118 -8.05 -4.99 0.12
CA HIS A 118 -8.21 -6.34 -0.40
C HIS A 118 -7.01 -7.21 0.00
N GLY A 119 -7.05 -7.75 1.21
CA GLY A 119 -6.11 -8.75 1.71
C GLY A 119 -5.81 -8.62 3.19
N LYS A 120 -4.53 -8.81 3.56
CA LYS A 120 -4.09 -8.76 4.95
C LYS A 120 -4.15 -7.33 5.51
N THR A 121 -4.64 -7.19 6.74
CA THR A 121 -4.48 -5.98 7.56
C THR A 121 -3.26 -6.13 8.46
N ASP A 122 -3.22 -7.21 9.25
CA ASP A 122 -2.16 -7.59 10.19
C ASP A 122 -1.58 -6.44 11.02
N TYR A 123 -2.44 -5.53 11.50
CA TYR A 123 -2.03 -4.44 12.39
C TYR A 123 -1.78 -4.96 13.81
N ASN A 124 -0.78 -4.37 14.49
CA ASN A 124 -0.39 -4.70 15.85
C ASN A 124 -1.23 -3.98 16.91
N PHE A 125 -2.41 -3.46 16.58
CA PHE A 125 -3.29 -2.74 17.51
C PHE A 125 -4.75 -3.07 17.22
N VAL A 126 -5.64 -2.78 18.17
CA VAL A 126 -7.09 -2.84 17.96
C VAL A 126 -7.50 -1.67 17.08
N TRP A 127 -8.23 -1.96 16.02
CA TRP A 127 -8.61 -0.99 15.01
C TRP A 127 -10.07 -1.18 14.63
N ASP A 128 -10.74 -0.09 14.26
CA ASP A 128 -12.11 -0.13 13.78
C ASP A 128 -12.13 -0.56 12.31
N SER A 129 -12.85 -1.65 12.01
CA SER A 129 -13.05 -2.12 10.63
C SER A 129 -13.71 -1.09 9.73
N ASN A 130 -14.48 -0.15 10.29
CA ASN A 130 -15.09 0.95 9.54
C ASN A 130 -14.06 1.92 8.96
N ALA A 131 -12.78 1.81 9.34
CA ALA A 131 -11.68 2.44 8.62
C ALA A 131 -11.62 2.02 7.14
N TYR A 132 -12.29 0.95 6.73
CA TYR A 132 -12.56 0.61 5.33
C TYR A 132 -14.07 0.52 5.10
N ASN A 133 -14.64 1.49 4.37
CA ASN A 133 -16.08 1.57 4.13
C ASN A 133 -16.56 0.79 2.90
N TYR A 134 -15.66 0.09 2.23
CA TYR A 134 -15.99 -0.68 1.04
C TYR A 134 -15.24 -2.02 0.98
N ASN A 135 -15.98 -3.06 0.60
CA ASN A 135 -15.44 -4.39 0.39
C ASN A 135 -15.28 -4.65 -1.11
N ALA A 136 -14.07 -4.43 -1.63
CA ALA A 136 -13.76 -4.66 -3.05
C ALA A 136 -13.90 -6.14 -3.41
N LYS A 137 -14.60 -6.42 -4.52
CA LYS A 137 -14.88 -7.79 -4.97
C LYS A 137 -13.71 -8.45 -5.69
N SER A 138 -12.78 -7.66 -6.19
CA SER A 138 -11.64 -8.11 -7.00
C SER A 138 -10.39 -7.31 -6.66
N LYS A 139 -9.22 -7.92 -6.94
CA LYS A 139 -7.91 -7.26 -6.87
C LYS A 139 -7.52 -6.55 -8.17
N THR A 140 -8.17 -6.90 -9.28
CA THR A 140 -7.76 -6.51 -10.63
C THR A 140 -8.90 -5.92 -11.45
N ASP A 141 -10.15 -6.11 -11.03
CA ASP A 141 -11.32 -5.48 -11.63
C ASP A 141 -11.80 -4.34 -10.72
N PHE A 142 -11.78 -3.13 -11.27
CA PHE A 142 -12.15 -1.89 -10.59
C PHE A 142 -13.37 -1.23 -11.23
N ALA A 143 -14.13 -1.93 -12.07
CA ALA A 143 -15.30 -1.37 -12.73
C ALA A 143 -16.31 -0.80 -11.72
N ASP A 144 -16.50 -1.48 -10.58
CA ASP A 144 -17.40 -1.06 -9.51
C ASP A 144 -16.85 0.11 -8.65
N LEU A 145 -15.55 0.41 -8.73
CA LEU A 145 -14.94 1.58 -8.08
C LEU A 145 -15.13 2.85 -8.89
N VAL A 146 -15.45 2.77 -10.19
CA VAL A 146 -15.66 3.95 -11.05
C VAL A 146 -16.77 4.85 -10.50
N SER A 147 -17.88 4.26 -10.04
CA SER A 147 -18.99 5.00 -9.41
C SER A 147 -18.72 5.42 -7.96
N ARG A 148 -17.52 5.11 -7.43
CA ARG A 148 -17.12 5.29 -6.03
C ARG A 148 -15.88 6.17 -5.88
N GLN A 149 -15.47 6.84 -6.94
CA GLN A 149 -14.33 7.75 -6.92
C GLN A 149 -14.66 9.04 -6.12
N PRO A 150 -13.66 9.66 -5.46
CA PRO A 150 -12.29 9.18 -5.36
C PRO A 150 -12.16 8.03 -4.34
N PHE A 151 -11.19 7.15 -4.55
CA PHE A 151 -10.93 6.04 -3.63
C PHE A 151 -9.49 5.97 -3.13
N PHE A 152 -9.30 5.38 -1.96
CA PHE A 152 -8.03 4.89 -1.43
C PHE A 152 -8.11 3.37 -1.24
N GLY A 153 -7.33 2.65 -2.03
CA GLY A 153 -7.31 1.20 -2.04
C GLY A 153 -5.98 0.62 -1.58
N GLN A 154 -6.03 -0.49 -0.86
CA GLN A 154 -4.87 -1.34 -0.65
C GLN A 154 -5.09 -2.70 -1.30
N ILE A 155 -4.13 -3.13 -2.12
CA ILE A 155 -4.07 -4.47 -2.70
C ILE A 155 -2.87 -5.19 -2.10
N GLN A 156 -3.12 -6.32 -1.45
CA GLN A 156 -2.08 -7.15 -0.88
C GLN A 156 -1.84 -8.33 -1.83
N THR A 157 -0.63 -8.46 -2.38
CA THR A 157 -0.28 -9.66 -3.15
C THR A 157 -0.28 -10.88 -2.23
N LYS A 158 -0.32 -12.08 -2.82
CA LYS A 158 -0.10 -13.29 -2.02
C LYS A 158 1.40 -13.40 -1.76
N GLY A 159 1.78 -13.54 -0.51
CA GLY A 159 3.11 -13.98 -0.09
C GLY A 159 2.99 -15.15 0.88
N GLY A 160 4.03 -15.99 0.93
CA GLY A 160 4.06 -17.14 1.83
C GLY A 160 5.14 -18.17 1.45
N LYS A 161 5.60 -18.88 2.47
CA LYS A 161 6.67 -19.90 2.44
C LYS A 161 6.37 -21.16 1.60
N ASN A 162 5.17 -21.27 1.03
CA ASN A 162 4.69 -22.48 0.37
C ASN A 162 4.75 -22.40 -1.17
N ASN A 163 5.29 -21.31 -1.73
CA ASN A 163 5.33 -21.06 -3.18
C ASN A 163 6.73 -21.23 -3.80
N THR A 164 7.64 -21.96 -3.14
CA THR A 164 8.95 -22.32 -3.68
C THR A 164 9.05 -23.79 -4.07
N SER A 165 7.91 -24.46 -4.33
CA SER A 165 7.88 -25.82 -4.85
C SER A 165 8.24 -25.86 -6.33
#